data_AF-A0A937QDR5-F1
#
_entry.id   AF-A0A937QDR5-F1
#
_cell.length_a   1.000
_cell.length_b   1.000
_cell.length_c   1.000
_cell.angle_alpha   90.00
_cell.angle_beta   90.00
_cell.angle_gamma   90.00
#
_symmetry.space_group_name_H-M   'P 1'
#
loop_
_entity.id
_entity.type
_entity.pdbx_description
1 polymer ?
#
loop_
_entity_poly.entity_id
_entity_poly.type
_entity_poly.pdbx_seq_one_letter_code
_entity_poly.pdbx_strand_id
1 'polypeptide(L)'
;MNSKVNNSISPTMVDKGLILSKCQYFVDVQLWPIQSVLNPVRWLENFQEPEMEYALSLLNSFLYFSNYLTDQMFIAAFQGISNKFRESGGLFRRIQSSWRSFVDRVIITAVTGEIPNITDSGHIYARKARKLLRIEEHRIKDIKNTLQELISLGPRPVIFVDDFVGSGTIYRNLVAYL
;
A
#
# COMPACT_ATOMS: atom_id res chain seq x y z
N MET A 1 26.58 0.18 44.92
CA MET A 1 25.44 1.12 45.05
C MET A 1 25.14 1.70 43.68
N ASN A 2 24.07 1.22 43.05
CA ASN A 2 23.70 1.53 41.67
C ASN A 2 23.13 2.95 41.55
N SER A 3 23.80 3.84 40.83
CA SER A 3 23.18 5.07 40.33
C SER A 3 22.23 4.70 39.19
N LYS A 4 20.92 4.89 39.41
CA LYS A 4 19.92 4.87 38.34
C LYS A 4 20.26 5.97 37.34
N VAL A 5 20.66 5.59 36.13
CA VAL A 5 20.69 6.49 34.97
C VAL A 5 19.24 6.73 34.56
N ASN A 6 18.68 7.86 34.98
CA ASN A 6 17.43 8.36 34.41
C ASN A 6 17.74 8.90 33.01
N ASN A 7 17.62 8.03 31.99
CA ASN A 7 17.44 8.49 30.61
C ASN A 7 16.01 9.07 30.50
N SER A 8 15.83 10.30 30.97
CA SER A 8 14.75 11.14 30.46
C SER A 8 15.06 11.40 28.99
N ILE A 9 14.36 10.70 28.09
CA ILE A 9 14.29 11.08 26.69
C ILE A 9 13.59 12.44 26.69
N SER A 10 14.37 13.53 26.72
CA SER A 10 13.83 14.86 26.49
C SER A 10 13.18 14.81 25.11
N PRO A 11 11.87 15.11 24.96
CA PRO A 11 11.27 15.19 23.66
C PRO A 11 12.09 16.19 22.85
N THR A 12 12.56 15.75 21.68
CA THR A 12 13.30 16.59 20.77
C THR A 12 12.43 17.81 20.51
N MET A 13 12.83 19.01 20.95
CA MET A 13 12.01 20.22 20.78
C MET A 13 11.58 20.32 19.33
N VAL A 14 10.29 20.11 19.10
CA VAL A 14 9.72 20.05 17.77
C VAL A 14 9.45 21.48 17.33
N ASP A 15 10.34 22.05 16.51
CA ASP A 15 10.20 23.42 16.02
C ASP A 15 9.05 23.53 15.00
N LYS A 16 7.98 24.21 15.41
CA LYS A 16 6.80 24.51 14.58
C LYS A 16 7.18 25.22 13.28
N GLY A 17 8.12 26.17 13.31
CA GLY A 17 8.54 26.92 12.13
C GLY A 17 9.23 26.03 11.10
N LEU A 18 10.08 25.12 11.57
CA LEU A 18 10.77 24.15 10.72
C LEU A 18 9.77 23.17 10.07
N ILE A 19 8.78 22.68 10.82
CA ILE A 19 7.75 21.77 10.29
C ILE A 19 6.90 22.46 9.23
N LEU A 20 6.40 23.66 9.51
CA LEU A 20 5.57 24.38 8.54
C LEU A 20 6.35 24.69 7.26
N SER A 21 7.64 25.04 7.38
CA SER A 21 8.52 25.25 6.23
C SER A 21 8.72 23.97 5.42
N LYS A 22 8.93 22.82 6.08
CA LYS A 22 8.99 21.51 5.43
C LYS A 22 7.70 21.17 4.70
N CYS A 23 6.54 21.36 5.33
CA CYS A 23 5.26 21.10 4.69
C CYS A 23 5.04 22.02 3.48
N GLN A 24 5.37 23.30 3.60
CA GLN A 24 5.28 24.25 2.49
C GLN A 24 6.17 23.81 1.32
N TYR A 25 7.44 23.47 1.61
CA TYR A 25 8.36 22.97 0.60
C TYR A 25 7.79 21.77 -0.15
N PHE A 26 7.19 20.79 0.55
CA PHE A 26 6.57 19.63 -0.11
C PHE A 26 5.36 19.98 -0.99
N VAL A 27 4.61 21.02 -0.65
CA VAL A 27 3.54 21.54 -1.51
C VAL A 27 4.14 22.24 -2.73
N ASP A 28 5.18 23.07 -2.54
CA ASP A 28 5.82 23.85 -3.60
C ASP A 28 6.44 22.95 -4.67
N VAL A 29 7.08 21.85 -4.26
CA VAL A 29 7.65 20.84 -5.18
C VAL A 29 6.62 19.79 -5.64
N GLN A 30 5.34 19.99 -5.34
CA GLN A 30 4.21 19.13 -5.75
C GLN A 30 4.31 17.67 -5.29
N LEU A 31 5.05 17.42 -4.19
CA LEU A 31 5.08 16.11 -3.54
C LEU A 31 3.83 15.91 -2.69
N TRP A 32 3.34 16.97 -2.03
CA TRP A 32 2.08 16.99 -1.28
C TRP A 32 0.97 17.68 -2.09
N PRO A 33 -0.31 17.44 -1.79
CA PRO A 33 -1.41 18.15 -2.43
C PRO A 33 -1.28 19.65 -2.22
N ILE A 34 -1.77 20.43 -3.19
CA ILE A 34 -1.90 21.88 -3.04
C ILE A 34 -2.69 22.24 -1.77
N GLN A 35 -2.37 23.40 -1.18
CA GLN A 35 -2.87 23.83 0.14
C GLN A 35 -4.40 23.81 0.30
N SER A 36 -5.16 23.85 -0.81
CA SER A 36 -6.62 23.75 -0.79
C SER A 36 -7.13 22.38 -0.33
N VAL A 37 -6.28 21.34 -0.37
CA VAL A 37 -6.60 19.98 0.07
C VAL A 37 -5.93 19.64 1.40
N LEU A 38 -4.71 20.12 1.64
CA LEU A 38 -3.97 19.92 2.89
C LEU A 38 -3.39 21.24 3.38
N ASN A 39 -3.93 21.79 4.47
CA ASN A 39 -3.47 23.04 5.07
C ASN A 39 -2.92 22.76 6.49
N PRO A 40 -1.59 22.63 6.65
CA PRO A 40 -0.97 22.31 7.94
C PRO A 40 -1.26 23.35 9.03
N VAL A 41 -1.36 24.63 8.67
CA VAL A 41 -1.64 25.72 9.62
C VAL A 41 -3.05 25.57 10.19
N ARG A 42 -4.06 25.47 9.31
CA ARG A 42 -5.45 25.24 9.72
C ARG A 42 -5.66 23.90 10.43
N TRP A 43 -4.87 22.89 10.09
CA TRP A 43 -4.92 21.61 10.79
C TRP A 43 -4.46 21.76 12.24
N LEU A 44 -3.36 22.48 12.49
CA LEU A 44 -2.85 22.77 13.84
C LEU A 44 -3.80 23.63 14.68
N GLU A 45 -4.64 24.47 14.06
CA GLU A 45 -5.66 25.27 14.77
C GLU A 45 -6.74 24.42 15.47
N ASN A 46 -6.84 23.12 15.17
CA ASN A 46 -7.79 22.21 15.83
C ASN A 46 -7.30 21.66 17.18
N PHE A 47 -6.04 21.94 17.57
CA PHE A 47 -5.43 21.37 18.77
C PHE A 47 -5.27 22.41 19.88
N GLN A 48 -5.44 21.98 21.13
CA GLN A 48 -5.20 22.84 22.29
C GLN A 48 -3.70 22.92 22.60
N GLU A 49 -3.28 23.95 23.34
CA GLU A 49 -1.88 24.13 23.75
C GLU A 49 -1.22 22.89 24.37
N PRO A 50 -1.88 22.13 25.27
CA PRO A 50 -1.29 20.90 25.83
C PRO A 50 -1.08 19.79 24.80
N GLU A 51 -1.77 19.84 23.66
CA GLU A 51 -1.75 18.81 22.60
C GLU A 51 -0.79 19.17 21.46
N MET A 52 -0.32 20.42 21.43
CA MET A 52 0.43 20.99 20.31
C MET A 52 1.70 20.21 19.99
N GLU A 53 2.41 19.72 21.01
CA GLU A 53 3.63 18.93 20.84
C GLU A 53 3.35 17.59 20.11
N TYR A 54 2.24 16.94 20.44
CA TYR A 54 1.81 15.71 19.76
C TYR A 54 1.36 15.99 18.33
N ALA A 55 0.60 17.06 18.13
CA ALA A 55 0.14 17.48 16.81
C ALA A 55 1.33 17.77 15.87
N LEU A 56 2.33 18.50 16.36
CA LEU A 56 3.56 18.78 15.62
C LEU A 56 4.35 17.50 15.31
N SER A 57 4.46 16.57 16.27
CA SER A 57 5.12 15.29 16.07
C SER A 57 4.43 14.43 15.00
N LEU A 58 3.08 14.41 15.01
CA LEU A 58 2.27 13.73 14.01
C LEU A 58 2.45 14.36 12.62
N LEU A 59 2.39 15.69 12.53
CA LEU A 59 2.56 16.41 11.28
C LEU A 59 3.97 16.23 10.71
N ASN A 60 4.99 16.23 11.56
CA ASN A 60 6.37 15.96 11.13
C ASN A 60 6.54 14.55 10.59
N SER A 61 5.84 13.58 11.17
CA SER A 61 5.88 12.17 10.75
C SER A 61 4.93 11.86 9.59
N PHE A 62 4.12 12.83 9.17
CA PHE A 62 3.14 12.65 8.11
C PHE A 62 3.85 12.37 6.78
N LEU A 63 3.46 11.26 6.15
CA LEU A 63 3.88 10.89 4.81
C LEU A 63 2.66 10.94 3.90
N TYR A 64 2.78 11.67 2.80
CA TYR A 64 1.78 11.67 1.75
C TYR A 64 2.31 10.92 0.53
N PHE A 65 1.55 9.92 0.09
CA PHE A 65 1.74 9.31 -1.21
C PHE A 65 0.59 9.74 -2.10
N SER A 66 0.90 10.37 -3.23
CA SER A 66 -0.14 10.76 -4.18
C SER A 66 -0.82 9.52 -4.76
N ASN A 67 -2.12 9.63 -5.06
CA ASN A 67 -2.85 8.55 -5.73
C ASN A 67 -2.14 8.11 -7.02
N TYR A 68 -1.58 9.08 -7.75
CA TYR A 68 -0.78 8.82 -8.94
C TYR A 68 0.47 7.98 -8.65
N LEU A 69 1.25 8.31 -7.61
CA LEU A 69 2.42 7.53 -7.22
C LEU A 69 2.04 6.11 -6.80
N THR A 70 0.97 5.96 -6.01
CA THR A 70 0.45 4.63 -5.64
C THR A 70 -0.02 3.85 -6.86
N ASP A 71 -0.66 4.49 -7.84
CA ASP A 71 -1.08 3.87 -9.10
C ASP A 71 0.12 3.41 -9.93
N GLN A 72 1.14 4.25 -10.09
CA GLN A 72 2.36 3.89 -10.81
C GLN A 72 3.14 2.77 -10.12
N MET A 73 3.23 2.81 -8.79
CA MET A 73 3.88 1.75 -8.01
C MET A 73 3.15 0.42 -8.18
N PHE A 74 1.81 0.43 -8.16
CA PHE A 74 1.01 -0.77 -8.39
C PHE A 74 1.17 -1.32 -9.81
N ILE A 75 1.13 -0.45 -10.83
CA ILE A 75 1.35 -0.83 -12.23
C ILE A 75 2.76 -1.41 -12.41
N ALA A 76 3.78 -0.75 -11.88
CA ALA A 76 5.17 -1.19 -11.98
C ALA A 76 5.39 -2.53 -11.27
N ALA A 77 4.81 -2.73 -10.09
CA ALA A 77 4.88 -4.01 -9.37
C ALA A 77 4.26 -5.15 -10.18
N PHE A 78 3.06 -4.93 -10.75
CA PHE A 78 2.40 -5.91 -11.61
C PHE A 78 3.20 -6.20 -12.89
N GLN A 79 3.69 -5.17 -13.58
CA GLN A 79 4.54 -5.32 -14.76
C GLN A 79 5.86 -6.02 -14.43
N GLY A 80 6.42 -5.80 -13.24
CA GLY A 80 7.64 -6.46 -12.78
C GLY A 80 7.53 -7.99 -12.76
N ILE A 81 6.31 -8.54 -12.62
CA ILE A 81 6.05 -9.99 -12.73
C ILE A 81 6.42 -10.51 -14.12
N SER A 82 6.34 -9.67 -15.17
CA SER A 82 6.71 -10.06 -16.53
C SER A 82 8.17 -10.55 -16.62
N ASN A 83 9.03 -10.10 -15.71
CA ASN A 83 10.42 -10.57 -15.63
C ASN A 83 10.53 -12.06 -15.32
N LYS A 84 9.54 -12.67 -14.66
CA LYS A 84 9.53 -14.13 -14.39
C LYS A 84 9.38 -14.97 -15.65
N PHE A 85 8.89 -14.40 -16.75
CA PHE A 85 8.74 -15.09 -18.04
C PHE A 85 9.96 -14.91 -18.96
N ARG A 86 11.00 -14.18 -18.50
CA ARG A 86 12.23 -14.01 -19.26
C ARG A 86 13.10 -15.25 -19.07
N GLU A 87 13.02 -16.18 -20.01
CA GLU A 87 14.02 -17.25 -20.15
C GLU A 87 15.28 -16.69 -20.84
N SER A 88 16.47 -17.10 -20.39
CA SER A 88 17.72 -16.73 -21.07
C SER A 88 17.69 -17.23 -22.51
N GLY A 89 17.83 -16.32 -23.49
CA GLY A 89 17.74 -16.64 -24.92
C GLY A 89 16.32 -16.86 -25.46
N GLY A 90 15.27 -16.60 -24.67
CA GLY A 90 13.88 -16.76 -25.09
C GLY A 90 13.46 -15.80 -26.21
N LEU A 91 12.80 -16.34 -27.25
CA LEU A 91 12.23 -15.53 -28.33
C LEU A 91 11.15 -14.58 -27.79
N PHE A 92 11.20 -13.29 -28.15
CA PHE A 92 10.26 -12.26 -27.66
C PHE A 92 8.78 -12.69 -27.76
N ARG A 93 8.38 -13.33 -28.87
CA ARG A 93 7.00 -13.82 -29.07
C ARG A 93 6.55 -14.81 -28.01
N ARG A 94 7.46 -15.70 -27.56
CA ARG A 94 7.16 -16.69 -26.52
C ARG A 94 6.96 -16.02 -25.16
N ILE A 95 7.80 -15.05 -24.83
CA ILE A 95 7.67 -14.25 -23.60
C ILE A 95 6.33 -13.50 -23.61
N GLN A 96 5.98 -12.87 -24.74
CA GLN A 96 4.72 -12.17 -24.91
C GLN A 96 3.51 -13.08 -24.77
N SER A 97 3.54 -14.29 -25.37
CA SER A 97 2.43 -15.25 -25.24
C SER A 97 2.28 -15.76 -23.81
N SER A 98 3.38 -16.04 -23.12
CA SER A 98 3.34 -16.48 -21.72
C SER A 98 2.79 -15.38 -20.80
N TRP A 99 3.21 -14.13 -21.01
CA TRP A 99 2.68 -12.99 -20.28
C TRP A 99 1.18 -12.80 -20.51
N ARG A 100 0.71 -12.86 -21.76
CA ARG A 100 -0.74 -12.80 -22.06
C ARG A 100 -1.50 -13.93 -21.39
N SER A 101 -1.01 -15.16 -21.50
CA SER A 101 -1.62 -16.33 -20.86
C SER A 101 -1.69 -16.21 -19.33
N PHE A 102 -0.71 -15.55 -18.71
CA PHE A 102 -0.75 -15.20 -17.29
C PHE A 102 -1.83 -14.15 -17.00
N VAL A 103 -1.82 -13.03 -17.71
CA VAL A 103 -2.79 -11.93 -17.52
C VAL A 103 -4.22 -12.39 -17.76
N ASP A 104 -4.47 -13.30 -18.69
CA ASP A 104 -5.81 -13.84 -18.99
C ASP A 104 -6.30 -14.78 -17.88
N ARG A 105 -5.39 -15.41 -17.13
CA ARG A 105 -5.75 -16.42 -16.12
C ARG A 105 -5.61 -15.96 -14.68
N VAL A 106 -4.90 -14.87 -14.42
CA VAL A 106 -4.60 -14.43 -13.05
C VAL A 106 -5.87 -14.06 -12.28
N ILE A 107 -5.93 -14.46 -11.02
CA ILE A 107 -6.90 -14.03 -10.02
C ILE A 107 -6.23 -12.98 -9.14
N ILE A 108 -6.91 -11.86 -8.91
CA ILE A 108 -6.48 -10.84 -7.96
C ILE A 108 -7.24 -11.06 -6.65
N THR A 109 -6.51 -11.32 -5.58
CA THR A 109 -7.10 -11.61 -4.27
C THR A 109 -6.77 -10.50 -3.30
N ALA A 110 -7.80 -9.78 -2.85
CA ALA A 110 -7.65 -8.79 -1.80
C ALA A 110 -7.48 -9.50 -0.45
N VAL A 111 -6.41 -9.20 0.27
CA VAL A 111 -6.20 -9.71 1.62
C VAL A 111 -6.98 -8.81 2.58
N THR A 112 -8.03 -9.34 3.20
CA THR A 112 -8.74 -8.67 4.30
C THR A 112 -8.21 -9.19 5.63
N GLY A 113 -8.25 -8.35 6.68
CA GLY A 113 -7.87 -8.78 8.03
C GLY A 113 -8.74 -9.92 8.57
N GLU A 114 -8.42 -10.40 9.78
CA GLU A 114 -9.15 -11.48 10.45
C GLU A 114 -10.64 -11.16 10.70
N ILE A 115 -11.01 -9.88 10.63
CA ILE A 115 -12.38 -9.39 10.68
C ILE A 115 -12.57 -8.47 9.45
N PRO A 116 -13.32 -8.89 8.42
CA PRO A 116 -13.54 -8.08 7.23
C PRO A 116 -14.29 -6.80 7.63
N ASN A 117 -13.63 -5.66 7.49
CA ASN A 117 -14.23 -4.35 7.73
C ASN A 117 -14.52 -3.68 6.38
N ILE A 118 -15.63 -2.95 6.28
CA ILE A 118 -16.04 -2.21 5.08
C ILE A 118 -15.01 -1.12 4.70
N THR A 119 -14.17 -0.74 5.67
CA THR A 119 -13.03 0.17 5.49
C THR A 119 -11.75 -0.52 5.03
N ASP A 120 -11.77 -1.83 4.79
CA ASP A 120 -10.58 -2.57 4.40
C ASP A 120 -10.12 -2.12 3.00
N SER A 121 -8.89 -1.65 3.02
CA SER A 121 -8.07 -1.24 1.90
C SER A 121 -7.92 -2.24 0.76
N GLY A 122 -8.21 -3.53 1.01
CA GLY A 122 -8.35 -4.55 -0.02
C GLY A 122 -9.30 -4.12 -1.14
N HIS A 123 -10.35 -3.35 -0.80
CA HIS A 123 -11.27 -2.78 -1.78
C HIS A 123 -10.65 -1.66 -2.65
N ILE A 124 -9.66 -0.92 -2.13
CA ILE A 124 -8.93 0.10 -2.90
C ILE A 124 -8.12 -0.58 -4.01
N TYR A 125 -7.40 -1.64 -3.68
CA TYR A 125 -6.57 -2.35 -4.65
C TYR A 125 -7.37 -3.22 -5.62
N ALA A 126 -8.48 -3.82 -5.18
CA ALA A 126 -9.45 -4.45 -6.08
C ALA A 126 -9.94 -3.45 -7.15
N ARG A 127 -10.30 -2.22 -6.73
CA ARG A 127 -10.69 -1.16 -7.68
C ARG A 127 -9.54 -0.74 -8.59
N LYS A 128 -8.31 -0.63 -8.08
CA LYS A 128 -7.12 -0.31 -8.88
C LYS A 128 -6.80 -1.41 -9.90
N ALA A 129 -6.91 -2.70 -9.54
CA ALA A 129 -6.72 -3.83 -10.46
C ALA A 129 -7.69 -3.77 -11.64
N ARG A 130 -8.97 -3.52 -11.37
CA ARG A 130 -9.97 -3.36 -12.43
C ARG A 130 -9.68 -2.15 -13.32
N LYS A 131 -9.41 -0.98 -12.73
CA LYS A 131 -9.26 0.29 -13.48
C LYS A 131 -7.93 0.40 -14.22
N LEU A 132 -6.82 0.10 -13.55
CA LEU A 132 -5.47 0.33 -14.05
C LEU A 132 -4.93 -0.87 -14.83
N LEU A 133 -5.18 -2.09 -14.34
CA LEU A 133 -4.68 -3.32 -14.96
C LEU A 133 -5.69 -3.96 -15.92
N ARG A 134 -6.93 -3.44 -15.96
CA ARG A 134 -8.03 -3.98 -16.79
C ARG A 134 -8.31 -5.46 -16.52
N ILE A 135 -8.13 -5.89 -15.28
CA ILE A 135 -8.54 -7.23 -14.86
C ILE A 135 -10.06 -7.25 -14.75
N GLU A 136 -10.67 -8.30 -15.30
CA GLU A 136 -12.11 -8.49 -15.28
C GLU A 136 -12.61 -8.68 -13.84
N GLU A 137 -13.77 -8.11 -13.52
CA GLU A 137 -14.30 -8.08 -12.14
C GLU A 137 -14.51 -9.48 -11.56
N HIS A 138 -14.94 -10.45 -12.36
CA HIS A 138 -15.09 -11.84 -11.92
C HIS A 138 -13.77 -12.52 -11.53
N ARG A 139 -12.61 -11.95 -11.87
CA ARG A 139 -11.26 -12.43 -11.47
C ARG A 139 -10.71 -11.68 -10.26
N ILE A 140 -11.48 -10.76 -9.69
CA ILE A 140 -11.14 -10.04 -8.46
C ILE A 140 -11.99 -10.64 -7.35
N LYS A 141 -11.35 -11.35 -6.43
CA LYS A 141 -12.03 -12.22 -5.45
C LYS A 141 -11.49 -12.00 -4.05
N ASP A 142 -12.29 -12.31 -3.04
CA ASP A 142 -11.77 -12.52 -1.69
C ASP A 142 -11.03 -13.86 -1.60
N ILE A 143 -10.39 -14.09 -0.45
CA ILE A 143 -9.64 -15.32 -0.18
C ILE A 143 -10.52 -16.58 -0.32
N LYS A 144 -11.73 -16.55 0.24
CA LYS A 144 -12.62 -17.72 0.27
C LYS A 144 -13.04 -18.14 -1.14
N ASN A 145 -13.45 -17.18 -1.95
CA ASN A 145 -13.86 -17.38 -3.33
C ASN A 145 -12.67 -17.77 -4.23
N THR A 146 -11.46 -17.27 -3.92
CA THR A 146 -10.23 -17.68 -4.59
C THR A 146 -9.92 -19.16 -4.33
N LEU A 147 -9.94 -19.57 -3.05
CA LEU A 147 -9.67 -20.96 -2.66
C LEU A 147 -10.70 -21.92 -3.26
N GLN A 148 -11.98 -21.58 -3.20
CA GLN A 148 -13.04 -22.38 -3.82
C GLN A 148 -12.82 -22.57 -5.31
N GLU A 149 -12.39 -21.52 -6.03
CA GLU A 149 -12.09 -21.63 -7.45
C GLU A 149 -10.88 -22.52 -7.72
N LEU A 150 -9.80 -22.37 -6.96
CA LEU A 150 -8.60 -23.20 -7.14
C LEU A 150 -8.87 -24.68 -6.88
N ILE A 151 -9.71 -24.99 -5.88
CA ILE A 151 -10.15 -26.35 -5.58
C ILE A 151 -11.03 -26.90 -6.71
N SER A 152 -11.94 -26.08 -7.26
CA SER A 152 -12.97 -26.53 -8.20
C SER A 152 -12.51 -26.58 -9.65
N LEU A 153 -11.72 -25.60 -10.09
CA LEU A 153 -11.28 -25.41 -11.48
C LEU A 153 -9.79 -25.74 -11.69
N GLY A 154 -9.06 -26.00 -10.60
CA GLY A 154 -7.64 -26.32 -10.61
C GLY A 154 -6.72 -25.10 -10.51
N PRO A 155 -5.39 -25.35 -10.51
CA PRO A 155 -4.39 -24.32 -10.23
C PRO A 155 -4.39 -23.17 -11.25
N ARG A 156 -4.40 -21.95 -10.73
CA ARG A 156 -4.29 -20.71 -11.52
C ARG A 156 -3.34 -19.73 -10.84
N PRO A 157 -2.74 -18.79 -11.58
CA PRO A 157 -1.95 -17.75 -10.96
C PRO A 157 -2.81 -16.87 -10.05
N VAL A 158 -2.34 -16.64 -8.83
CA VAL A 158 -2.99 -15.73 -7.87
C VAL A 158 -2.02 -14.64 -7.47
N ILE A 159 -2.51 -13.39 -7.47
CA ILE A 159 -1.80 -12.25 -6.90
C ILE A 159 -2.56 -11.76 -5.68
N PHE A 160 -1.90 -11.80 -4.54
CA PHE A 160 -2.40 -11.16 -3.32
C PHE A 160 -2.07 -9.68 -3.37
N VAL A 161 -3.06 -8.85 -3.02
CA VAL A 161 -2.87 -7.41 -2.93
C VAL A 161 -3.33 -6.91 -1.57
N ASP A 162 -2.50 -6.04 -0.99
CA ASP A 162 -2.59 -5.56 0.38
C ASP A 162 -2.05 -4.11 0.42
N ASP A 163 -2.53 -3.31 1.36
CA ASP A 163 -2.16 -1.90 1.48
C ASP A 163 -1.12 -1.61 2.57
N PHE A 164 -0.89 -2.54 3.48
CA PHE A 164 0.16 -2.45 4.47
C PHE A 164 0.87 -3.80 4.64
N VAL A 165 2.15 -3.74 5.00
CA VAL A 165 2.86 -4.92 5.52
C VAL A 165 2.25 -5.24 6.89
N GLY A 166 1.17 -6.01 6.91
CA GLY A 166 0.69 -6.68 8.11
C GLY A 166 1.70 -7.72 8.60
N SER A 167 1.49 -8.30 9.78
CA SER A 167 2.40 -9.24 10.48
C SER A 167 2.80 -10.52 9.71
N GLY A 168 2.39 -10.69 8.45
CA GLY A 168 2.68 -11.85 7.61
C GLY A 168 1.84 -13.09 7.93
N THR A 169 1.09 -13.09 9.03
CA THR A 169 0.32 -14.25 9.51
C THR A 169 -0.74 -14.72 8.52
N ILE A 170 -1.42 -13.78 7.85
CA ILE A 170 -2.49 -14.12 6.89
C ILE A 170 -1.92 -14.87 5.67
N TYR A 171 -0.74 -14.48 5.19
CA TYR A 171 -0.05 -15.17 4.10
C TYR A 171 0.38 -16.59 4.51
N ARG A 172 0.84 -16.77 5.76
CA ARG A 172 1.27 -18.08 6.27
C ARG A 172 0.11 -19.07 6.35
N ASN A 173 -1.05 -18.63 6.82
CA ASN A 173 -2.24 -19.48 6.87
C ASN A 173 -2.68 -19.88 5.46
N LEU A 174 -2.57 -18.98 4.49
CA LEU A 174 -3.01 -19.23 3.13
C LEU A 174 -2.11 -20.19 2.34
N VAL A 175 -0.78 -20.09 2.52
CA VAL A 175 0.18 -21.05 1.94
C VAL A 175 -0.02 -22.45 2.53
N ALA A 176 -0.49 -22.58 3.77
CA ALA A 176 -0.76 -23.88 4.37
C ALA A 176 -1.97 -24.62 3.75
N TYR A 177 -2.85 -23.91 3.04
CA TYR A 177 -4.04 -24.48 2.38
C TYR A 177 -3.87 -24.69 0.87
N LEU A 178 -2.73 -24.30 0.28
CA LEU A 178 -2.39 -24.48 -1.14
C LEU A 178 -1.30 -25.53 -1.29
#